data_AF-A0A670Y2E6-F1
#
_entry.id   AF-A0A670Y2E6-F1
#
_cell.length_a   1.000
_cell.length_b   1.000
_cell.length_c   1.000
_cell.angle_alpha   90.00
_cell.angle_beta   90.00
_cell.angle_gamma   90.00
#
_symmetry.space_group_name_H-M   'P 1'
#
loop_
_entity.id
_entity.type
_entity.pdbx_description
1 polymer ?
#
loop_
_entity_poly.entity_id
_entity_poly.type
_entity_poly.pdbx_seq_one_letter_code
_entity_poly.pdbx_strand_id
1 'polypeptide(L)'
;MGRKVAIIGAGVSGLASIKCCLEEGLEPTCFEKNEAIGGLWQFTDIPEKGRTSVYRSVVSNTSKEMTCFSDFPFPESYPNYLHHSLVLEYLKDYAKHFHLLDCIQFKTKVYSVRKHPDFTTTGQWVVYTEANGKQASTVFDAVMICSGHYAEVNLPLASFPGLENFKGHYMHSWEYRDAKGMEGKKVLILGAGNTGGDVAVEMSRTAAKVFLSTRNGAWVISRMSKAGWPNDMVFQTRFIFYIQKLLPISIRDKLLANKFNQWFNHKNYGLIPIKSSLSNIIVNDELPICILYGSVVVKPNVKRFTETSAIFEDGTVEENIDVVIFTTGYAASFPFLEESLHNACKSSTFLYKQVFLPHLQKPTLAFIGFISVTGSILPPVELQARWVTRVFNGSNELPPVNRMMNEIAKQKKRLLKKDTSSTEKKRELFVRYMDEIAACIGVKPNVPLLLLQDPKLALNIFFGPCTSYQYRLCGPGQWKEARNAILTQWDRVLKPLKTRIIDDSFSKHTMPSLWKKIFHFTAFLGTTIFIYILLYSFCTR
;
A
#
# COMPACT_ATOMS: atom_id res chain seq x y z
N MET A 1 26.06 13.69 -21.17
CA MET A 1 24.76 14.16 -20.66
C MET A 1 23.91 12.94 -20.37
N GLY A 2 23.26 12.91 -19.21
CA GLY A 2 22.37 11.81 -18.84
C GLY A 2 21.10 11.83 -19.69
N ARG A 3 20.36 10.72 -19.75
CA ARG A 3 19.05 10.70 -20.41
C ARG A 3 18.05 11.56 -19.61
N LYS A 4 17.25 12.37 -20.31
CA LYS A 4 16.22 13.22 -19.72
C LYS A 4 14.97 12.41 -19.41
N VAL A 5 14.51 12.44 -18.16
CA VAL A 5 13.36 11.66 -17.70
C VAL A 5 12.26 12.57 -17.16
N ALA A 6 11.07 12.52 -17.75
CA ALA A 6 9.90 13.20 -17.19
C ALA A 6 9.27 12.36 -16.09
N ILE A 7 8.95 12.98 -14.95
CA ILE A 7 8.28 12.34 -13.82
C ILE A 7 6.95 13.07 -13.57
N ILE A 8 5.83 12.36 -13.64
CA ILE A 8 4.49 12.99 -13.53
C ILE A 8 3.94 12.80 -12.13
N GLY A 9 4.02 13.86 -11.30
CA GLY A 9 3.55 13.91 -9.92
C GLY A 9 4.67 13.70 -8.90
N ALA A 10 4.71 14.55 -7.86
CA ALA A 10 5.67 14.56 -6.75
C ALA A 10 5.08 13.94 -5.46
N GLY A 11 4.23 12.93 -5.62
CA GLY A 11 3.84 12.04 -4.52
C GLY A 11 4.98 11.10 -4.11
N VAL A 12 4.69 10.12 -3.25
CA VAL A 12 5.66 9.09 -2.81
C VAL A 12 6.40 8.44 -3.98
N SER A 13 5.66 7.99 -5.02
CA SER A 13 6.24 7.40 -6.23
C SER A 13 7.16 8.36 -6.96
N GLY A 14 6.81 9.64 -7.04
CA GLY A 14 7.58 10.67 -7.72
C GLY A 14 8.89 10.95 -7.04
N LEU A 15 8.87 11.15 -5.72
CA LEU A 15 10.08 11.38 -4.92
C LEU A 15 11.05 10.20 -5.03
N ALA A 16 10.55 8.96 -4.91
CA ALA A 16 11.37 7.77 -5.11
C ALA A 16 11.96 7.72 -6.52
N SER A 17 11.18 8.11 -7.54
CA SER A 17 11.61 8.14 -8.94
C SER A 17 12.69 9.18 -9.20
N ILE A 18 12.58 10.40 -8.65
CA ILE A 18 13.61 11.44 -8.76
C ILE A 18 14.90 10.93 -8.15
N LYS A 19 14.85 10.42 -6.92
CA LYS A 19 16.02 9.91 -6.21
C LYS A 19 16.70 8.79 -6.98
N CYS A 20 15.93 7.82 -7.49
CA CYS A 20 16.47 6.71 -8.28
C CYS A 20 17.03 7.16 -9.63
N CYS A 21 16.48 8.22 -10.24
CA CYS A 21 17.04 8.80 -11.46
C CYS A 21 18.42 9.40 -11.19
N LEU A 22 18.53 10.23 -10.15
CA LEU A 22 19.79 10.85 -9.73
C LEU A 22 20.84 9.79 -9.37
N GLU A 23 20.44 8.74 -8.64
CA GLU A 23 21.32 7.62 -8.25
C GLU A 23 21.89 6.85 -9.45
N GLU A 24 21.15 6.78 -10.56
CA GLU A 24 21.54 6.07 -11.79
C GLU A 24 22.08 7.02 -12.88
N GLY A 25 22.38 8.28 -12.54
CA GLY A 25 22.98 9.26 -13.44
C GLY A 25 22.05 9.79 -14.55
N LEU A 26 20.73 9.72 -14.33
CA LEU A 26 19.71 10.27 -15.22
C LEU A 26 19.39 11.74 -14.85
N GLU A 27 18.77 12.48 -15.77
CA GLU A 27 18.39 13.88 -15.58
C GLU A 27 16.86 14.01 -15.41
N PRO A 28 16.32 13.91 -14.17
CA PRO A 28 14.89 13.97 -13.95
C PRO A 28 14.33 15.39 -14.01
N THR A 29 13.15 15.54 -14.59
CA THR A 29 12.27 16.72 -14.42
C THR A 29 10.91 16.23 -13.97
N CYS A 30 10.51 16.62 -12.76
CA CYS A 30 9.24 16.26 -12.16
C CYS A 30 8.24 17.40 -12.29
N PHE A 31 7.03 17.08 -12.74
CA PHE A 31 5.92 18.02 -12.85
C PHE A 31 4.88 17.71 -11.78
N GLU A 32 4.67 18.64 -10.85
CA GLU A 32 3.66 18.54 -9.80
C GLU A 32 2.59 19.61 -10.03
N LYS A 33 1.34 19.15 -10.12
CA LYS A 33 0.20 20.05 -10.39
C LYS A 33 -0.13 20.93 -9.19
N ASN A 34 0.17 20.47 -7.98
CA ASN A 34 -0.06 21.21 -6.74
C ASN A 34 1.17 22.05 -6.37
N GLU A 35 1.06 22.79 -5.26
CA GLU A 35 2.13 23.67 -4.77
C GLU A 35 3.13 22.99 -3.83
N ALA A 36 2.89 21.73 -3.47
CA ALA A 36 3.70 20.99 -2.52
C ALA A 36 3.80 19.50 -2.90
N ILE A 37 4.86 18.86 -2.40
CA ILE A 37 5.09 17.42 -2.53
C ILE A 37 4.15 16.59 -1.64
N GLY A 38 4.24 15.27 -1.76
CA GLY A 38 3.63 14.31 -0.84
C GLY A 38 2.31 13.71 -1.35
N GLY A 39 1.63 14.39 -2.27
CA GLY A 39 0.39 13.91 -2.89
C GLY A 39 -0.68 13.60 -1.85
N LEU A 40 -1.06 12.31 -1.75
CA LEU A 40 -2.08 11.82 -0.81
C LEU A 40 -1.84 12.26 0.65
N TRP A 41 -0.57 12.29 1.09
CA TRP A 41 -0.21 12.60 2.48
C TRP A 41 -0.22 14.09 2.81
N GLN A 42 -0.33 14.96 1.78
CA GLN A 42 -0.53 16.39 1.97
C GLN A 42 -2.00 16.67 2.24
N PHE A 43 -2.35 16.68 3.52
CA PHE A 43 -3.67 17.07 4.01
C PHE A 43 -3.99 18.52 3.67
N THR A 44 -5.26 18.77 3.31
CA THR A 44 -5.85 20.10 3.13
C THR A 44 -7.24 20.11 3.75
N ASP A 45 -7.58 21.17 4.48
CA ASP A 45 -8.90 21.29 5.12
C ASP A 45 -10.05 21.36 4.10
N ILE A 46 -9.79 21.92 2.92
CA ILE A 46 -10.80 22.06 1.87
C ILE A 46 -10.59 20.96 0.82
N PRO A 47 -11.64 20.22 0.43
CA PRO A 47 -11.57 19.27 -0.68
C PRO A 47 -11.51 19.99 -2.04
N GLU A 48 -10.42 19.79 -2.76
CA GLU A 48 -10.17 20.36 -4.09
C GLU A 48 -10.42 19.33 -5.20
N LYS A 49 -11.34 19.62 -6.13
CA LYS A 49 -11.71 18.68 -7.20
C LYS A 49 -10.47 18.23 -7.98
N GLY A 50 -10.31 16.91 -8.13
CA GLY A 50 -9.16 16.31 -8.81
C GLY A 50 -7.91 16.15 -7.93
N ARG A 51 -7.95 16.55 -6.66
CA ARG A 51 -6.90 16.27 -5.67
C ARG A 51 -7.41 15.29 -4.62
N THR A 52 -6.75 14.15 -4.51
CA THR A 52 -7.03 13.17 -3.46
C THR A 52 -6.16 13.47 -2.27
N SER A 53 -6.79 13.54 -1.10
CA SER A 53 -6.13 13.79 0.18
C SER A 53 -6.69 12.85 1.23
N VAL A 54 -5.96 12.71 2.33
CA VAL A 54 -6.40 12.01 3.54
C VAL A 54 -7.43 12.85 4.31
N TYR A 55 -8.18 12.21 5.21
CA TYR A 55 -8.91 12.90 6.27
C TYR A 55 -7.99 13.12 7.48
N ARG A 56 -8.38 14.05 8.36
CA ARG A 56 -7.50 14.64 9.39
C ARG A 56 -6.93 13.60 10.36
N SER A 57 -7.68 12.56 10.69
CA SER A 57 -7.28 11.57 11.70
C SER A 57 -6.52 10.37 11.11
N VAL A 58 -6.17 10.37 9.82
CA VAL A 58 -5.49 9.23 9.19
C VAL A 58 -4.18 8.92 9.90
N VAL A 59 -4.06 7.66 10.33
CA VAL A 59 -2.84 7.02 10.80
C VAL A 59 -2.49 5.87 9.85
N SER A 60 -1.20 5.64 9.60
CA SER A 60 -0.74 4.56 8.75
C SER A 60 -1.26 3.20 9.22
N ASN A 61 -1.50 2.30 8.27
CA ASN A 61 -1.93 0.92 8.57
C ASN A 61 -0.73 -0.06 8.60
N THR A 62 0.47 0.48 8.38
CA THR A 62 1.76 -0.21 8.38
C THR A 62 2.75 0.56 9.23
N SER A 63 3.65 -0.18 9.86
CA SER A 63 4.60 0.35 10.82
C SER A 63 5.76 1.08 10.16
N LYS A 64 6.44 1.95 10.92
CA LYS A 64 7.52 2.81 10.43
C LYS A 64 8.65 2.02 9.76
N GLU A 65 9.15 0.96 10.40
CA GLU A 65 10.26 0.13 9.88
C GLU A 65 9.86 -0.70 8.64
N MET A 66 8.56 -0.99 8.47
CA MET A 66 8.03 -1.69 7.29
C MET A 66 7.63 -0.73 6.15
N THR A 67 7.63 0.59 6.42
CA THR A 67 7.11 1.61 5.51
C THR A 67 8.21 2.51 4.95
N CYS A 68 9.33 2.74 5.62
CA CYS A 68 10.37 3.64 5.12
C CYS A 68 11.01 3.18 3.79
N PHE A 69 11.59 4.13 3.06
CA PHE A 69 12.53 3.85 1.98
C PHE A 69 13.74 3.08 2.50
N SER A 70 14.31 2.24 1.64
CA SER A 70 15.28 1.20 1.99
C SER A 70 16.64 1.71 2.49
N ASP A 71 16.94 2.98 2.26
CA ASP A 71 18.16 3.66 2.69
C ASP A 71 17.89 4.94 3.49
N PHE A 72 16.67 5.12 3.98
CA PHE A 72 16.28 6.29 4.76
C PHE A 72 15.24 5.91 5.83
N PRO A 73 15.66 5.39 7.00
CA PRO A 73 14.74 5.01 8.06
C PRO A 73 13.97 6.21 8.62
N PHE A 74 12.76 5.98 9.16
CA PHE A 74 12.09 7.01 9.96
C PHE A 74 12.93 7.36 11.20
N PRO A 75 12.84 8.60 11.73
CA PRO A 75 13.47 8.95 13.00
C PRO A 75 13.14 7.97 14.14
N GLU A 76 14.10 7.68 15.00
CA GLU A 76 13.89 6.72 16.10
C GLU A 76 12.81 7.18 17.08
N SER A 77 12.62 8.50 17.23
CA SER A 77 11.61 9.13 18.08
C SER A 77 10.18 8.99 17.56
N TYR A 78 10.00 8.71 16.26
CA TYR A 78 8.66 8.61 15.68
C TYR A 78 7.89 7.41 16.22
N PRO A 79 6.56 7.52 16.38
CA PRO A 79 5.71 6.40 16.77
C PRO A 79 5.73 5.30 15.70
N ASN A 80 5.40 4.08 16.10
CA ASN A 80 5.42 2.92 15.19
C ASN A 80 4.37 3.02 14.08
N TYR A 81 3.21 3.62 14.35
CA TYR A 81 2.20 3.95 13.36
C TYR A 81 2.07 5.47 13.30
N LEU A 82 2.00 5.99 12.07
CA LEU A 82 2.31 7.39 11.80
C LEU A 82 1.05 8.15 11.44
N HIS A 83 0.77 9.22 12.16
CA HIS A 83 -0.19 10.21 11.70
C HIS A 83 0.24 10.74 10.31
N HIS A 84 -0.73 11.07 9.45
CA HIS A 84 -0.43 11.50 8.08
C HIS A 84 0.56 12.67 8.01
N SER A 85 0.56 13.56 9.02
CA SER A 85 1.50 14.68 9.12
C SER A 85 2.95 14.23 9.29
N LEU A 86 3.21 13.16 10.07
CA LEU A 86 4.55 12.61 10.27
C LEU A 86 5.05 11.88 9.02
N VAL A 87 4.14 11.25 8.26
CA VAL A 87 4.50 10.69 6.96
C VAL A 87 4.91 11.80 6.00
N LEU A 88 4.16 12.91 5.96
CA LEU A 88 4.51 14.06 5.14
C LEU A 88 5.85 14.70 5.56
N GLU A 89 6.10 14.84 6.85
CA GLU A 89 7.37 15.35 7.39
C GLU A 89 8.55 14.49 6.94
N TYR A 90 8.44 13.15 7.08
CA TYR A 90 9.42 12.22 6.55
C TYR A 90 9.67 12.37 5.04
N LEU A 91 8.62 12.59 4.23
CA LEU A 91 8.78 12.81 2.79
C LEU A 91 9.49 14.14 2.48
N LYS A 92 9.27 15.18 3.30
CA LYS A 92 9.99 16.46 3.20
C LYS A 92 11.46 16.28 3.59
N ASP A 93 11.74 15.53 4.66
CA ASP A 93 13.11 15.22 5.08
C ASP A 93 13.84 14.39 4.03
N TYR A 94 13.18 13.39 3.43
CA TYR A 94 13.71 12.61 2.33
C TYR A 94 14.04 13.50 1.11
N ALA A 95 13.11 14.36 0.71
CA ALA A 95 13.30 15.28 -0.40
C ALA A 95 14.45 16.27 -0.16
N LYS A 96 14.59 16.77 1.08
CA LYS A 96 15.69 17.64 1.48
C LYS A 96 17.03 16.90 1.50
N HIS A 97 17.07 15.72 2.11
CA HIS A 97 18.30 14.93 2.28
C HIS A 97 18.92 14.53 0.95
N PHE A 98 18.10 14.16 -0.03
CA PHE A 98 18.56 13.76 -1.36
C PHE A 98 18.50 14.88 -2.42
N HIS A 99 18.28 16.13 -2.00
CA HIS A 99 18.21 17.30 -2.91
C HIS A 99 17.21 17.14 -4.07
N LEU A 100 16.04 16.56 -3.79
CA LEU A 100 15.05 16.21 -4.82
C LEU A 100 14.23 17.40 -5.30
N LEU A 101 14.13 18.46 -4.48
CA LEU A 101 13.25 19.60 -4.75
C LEU A 101 13.68 20.39 -6.00
N ASP A 102 14.97 20.41 -6.31
CA ASP A 102 15.53 21.10 -7.47
C ASP A 102 15.04 20.52 -8.80
N CYS A 103 14.57 19.27 -8.79
CA CYS A 103 14.04 18.58 -9.96
C CYS A 103 12.53 18.82 -10.15
N ILE A 104 11.84 19.56 -9.26
CA ILE A 104 10.38 19.65 -9.23
C ILE A 104 9.89 21.00 -9.70
N GLN A 105 9.01 20.98 -10.70
CA GLN A 105 8.23 22.12 -11.15
C GLN A 105 6.82 22.04 -10.56
N PHE A 106 6.57 22.83 -9.52
CA PHE A 106 5.26 22.94 -8.89
C PHE A 106 4.27 23.74 -9.75
N LYS A 107 2.97 23.64 -9.43
CA LYS A 107 1.88 24.32 -10.14
C LYS A 107 1.95 24.09 -11.66
N THR A 108 2.46 22.93 -12.07
CA THR A 108 2.72 22.57 -13.47
C THR A 108 1.96 21.28 -13.78
N LYS A 109 0.82 21.43 -14.47
CA LYS A 109 -0.06 20.31 -14.80
C LYS A 109 0.37 19.69 -16.12
N VAL A 110 0.67 18.39 -16.13
CA VAL A 110 0.80 17.63 -17.38
C VAL A 110 -0.60 17.31 -17.91
N TYR A 111 -0.93 17.79 -19.10
CA TYR A 111 -2.23 17.54 -19.74
C TYR A 111 -2.13 16.61 -20.95
N SER A 112 -0.95 16.38 -21.52
CA SER A 112 -0.75 15.37 -22.57
C SER A 112 0.68 14.82 -22.57
N VAL A 113 0.82 13.53 -22.86
CA VAL A 113 2.08 12.82 -23.10
C VAL A 113 1.89 12.02 -24.37
N ARG A 114 2.69 12.34 -25.39
CA ARG A 114 2.58 11.74 -26.72
C ARG A 114 3.92 11.17 -27.14
N LYS A 115 3.88 10.10 -27.94
CA LYS A 115 5.09 9.61 -28.61
C LYS A 115 5.64 10.71 -29.52
N HIS A 116 6.95 10.90 -29.53
CA HIS A 116 7.61 11.71 -30.55
C HIS A 116 7.37 11.08 -31.93
N PRO A 117 7.28 11.86 -33.04
CA PRO A 117 7.12 11.30 -34.39
C PRO A 117 8.11 10.17 -34.71
N ASP A 118 9.37 10.31 -34.27
CA ASP A 118 10.44 9.31 -34.46
C ASP A 118 10.54 8.28 -33.31
N PHE A 119 9.46 8.02 -32.57
CA PHE A 119 9.47 7.14 -31.38
C PHE A 119 10.01 5.73 -31.66
N THR A 120 9.74 5.17 -32.84
CA THR A 120 10.21 3.83 -33.22
C THR A 120 11.73 3.72 -33.20
N THR A 121 12.43 4.81 -33.54
CA THR A 121 13.89 4.90 -33.52
C THR A 121 14.40 5.42 -32.18
N THR A 122 13.85 6.54 -31.70
CA THR A 122 14.34 7.31 -30.54
C THR A 122 13.83 6.81 -29.19
N GLY A 123 12.58 6.33 -29.13
CA GLY A 123 11.86 6.06 -27.89
C GLY A 123 11.43 7.30 -27.11
N GLN A 124 11.50 8.50 -27.70
CA GLN A 124 11.27 9.77 -27.01
C GLN A 124 9.79 10.16 -26.91
N TRP A 125 9.46 10.96 -25.92
CA TRP A 125 8.12 11.44 -25.63
C TRP A 125 8.07 12.97 -25.64
N VAL A 126 6.97 13.53 -26.14
CA VAL A 126 6.63 14.95 -25.99
C VAL A 126 5.67 15.08 -24.81
N VAL A 127 6.10 15.82 -23.78
CA VAL A 127 5.31 16.10 -22.58
C VAL A 127 4.78 17.53 -22.67
N TYR A 128 3.45 17.65 -22.63
CA TYR A 128 2.73 18.92 -22.68
C TYR A 128 2.28 19.33 -21.29
N THR A 129 2.67 20.54 -20.90
CA THR A 129 2.49 21.09 -19.57
C THR A 129 1.77 22.42 -19.62
N GLU A 130 1.01 22.71 -18.57
CA GLU A 130 0.35 24.00 -18.35
C GLU A 130 0.76 24.53 -16.98
N ALA A 131 1.30 25.75 -16.96
CA ALA A 131 1.67 26.48 -15.74
C ALA A 131 1.25 27.94 -15.87
N ASN A 132 0.53 28.47 -14.89
CA ASN A 132 0.03 29.86 -14.88
C ASN A 132 -0.71 30.25 -16.18
N GLY A 133 -1.50 29.33 -16.74
CA GLY A 133 -2.24 29.52 -17.99
C GLY A 133 -1.39 29.49 -19.27
N LYS A 134 -0.08 29.26 -19.16
CA LYS A 134 0.83 29.11 -20.31
C LYS A 134 1.08 27.64 -20.58
N GLN A 135 0.92 27.26 -21.85
CA GLN A 135 1.22 25.90 -22.31
C GLN A 135 2.65 25.83 -22.84
N ALA A 136 3.33 24.73 -22.54
CA ALA A 136 4.66 24.42 -23.03
C ALA A 136 4.76 22.94 -23.39
N SER A 137 5.67 22.60 -24.30
CA SER A 137 6.01 21.22 -24.62
C SER A 137 7.51 21.00 -24.49
N THR A 138 7.91 19.81 -24.07
CA THR A 138 9.32 19.44 -23.93
C THR A 138 9.51 17.97 -24.28
N VAL A 139 10.61 17.66 -24.97
CA VAL A 139 10.97 16.29 -25.37
C VAL A 139 11.79 15.64 -24.27
N PHE A 140 11.46 14.39 -23.95
CA PHE A 140 12.13 13.56 -22.95
C PHE A 140 12.47 12.19 -23.52
N ASP A 141 13.57 11.60 -23.04
CA ASP A 141 14.02 10.26 -23.44
C ASP A 141 13.17 9.15 -22.82
N ALA A 142 12.60 9.41 -21.64
CA ALA A 142 11.70 8.49 -20.98
C ALA A 142 10.71 9.20 -20.04
N VAL A 143 9.65 8.48 -19.64
CA VAL A 143 8.57 9.01 -18.79
C VAL A 143 8.23 8.02 -17.65
N MET A 144 8.16 8.53 -16.42
CA MET A 144 7.68 7.80 -15.24
C MET A 144 6.34 8.39 -14.76
N ILE A 145 5.28 7.59 -14.81
CA ILE A 145 3.94 7.99 -14.39
C ILE A 145 3.79 7.75 -12.89
N CYS A 146 3.73 8.83 -12.11
CA CYS A 146 3.69 8.83 -10.64
C CYS A 146 2.42 9.51 -10.08
N SER A 147 1.39 9.68 -10.91
CA SER A 147 0.16 10.42 -10.58
C SER A 147 -0.77 9.71 -9.59
N GLY A 148 -0.40 8.52 -9.13
CA GLY A 148 -1.24 7.67 -8.29
C GLY A 148 -2.42 7.06 -9.05
N HIS A 149 -3.22 6.26 -8.33
CA HIS A 149 -4.36 5.54 -8.90
C HIS A 149 -5.66 5.68 -8.09
N TYR A 150 -5.68 6.59 -7.11
CA TYR A 150 -6.88 7.03 -6.40
C TYR A 150 -7.33 8.37 -7.01
N ALA A 151 -7.66 8.38 -8.30
CA ALA A 151 -7.86 9.62 -9.05
C ALA A 151 -9.35 9.96 -9.18
N GLU A 152 -10.15 9.00 -9.65
CA GLU A 152 -11.57 9.19 -9.88
C GLU A 152 -12.38 8.56 -8.75
N VAL A 153 -13.30 9.35 -8.19
CA VAL A 153 -14.24 8.88 -7.17
C VAL A 153 -15.17 7.84 -7.78
N ASN A 154 -15.28 6.67 -7.17
CA ASN A 154 -16.24 5.66 -7.57
C ASN A 154 -17.53 5.84 -6.77
N LEU A 155 -18.53 6.48 -7.37
CA LEU A 155 -19.83 6.74 -6.74
C LEU A 155 -20.96 5.99 -7.49
N PRO A 156 -21.27 4.73 -7.10
CA PRO A 156 -22.19 3.88 -7.84
C PRO A 156 -23.66 4.19 -7.51
N LEU A 157 -24.12 5.41 -7.82
CA LEU A 157 -25.48 5.88 -7.50
C LEU A 157 -26.58 4.94 -8.03
N ALA A 158 -26.39 4.41 -9.25
CA ALA A 158 -27.33 3.47 -9.87
C ALA A 158 -27.48 2.13 -9.10
N SER A 159 -26.56 1.80 -8.18
CA SER A 159 -26.66 0.62 -7.33
C SER A 159 -27.54 0.82 -6.09
N PHE A 160 -28.04 2.03 -5.86
CA PHE A 160 -28.83 2.39 -4.68
C PHE A 160 -30.16 3.06 -5.07
N PRO A 161 -31.17 2.28 -5.47
CA PRO A 161 -32.47 2.81 -5.89
C PRO A 161 -33.12 3.68 -4.80
N GLY A 162 -33.77 4.77 -5.19
CA GLY A 162 -34.47 5.68 -4.27
C GLY A 162 -33.57 6.73 -3.63
N LEU A 163 -32.25 6.67 -3.83
CA LEU A 163 -31.30 7.66 -3.30
C LEU A 163 -31.56 9.06 -3.86
N GLU A 164 -32.07 9.15 -5.09
CA GLU A 164 -32.51 10.39 -5.73
C GLU A 164 -33.62 11.12 -4.95
N ASN A 165 -34.40 10.39 -4.14
CA ASN A 165 -35.47 10.95 -3.31
C ASN A 165 -35.03 11.21 -1.86
N PHE A 166 -33.82 10.81 -1.49
CA PHE A 166 -33.30 10.95 -0.13
C PHE A 166 -33.10 12.44 0.21
N LYS A 167 -33.79 12.91 1.25
CA LYS A 167 -33.78 14.31 1.70
C LYS A 167 -32.58 14.66 2.56
N GLY A 168 -31.89 13.66 3.11
CA GLY A 168 -30.64 13.85 3.84
C GLY A 168 -29.46 14.17 2.92
N HIS A 169 -28.30 14.42 3.51
CA HIS A 169 -27.10 14.71 2.75
C HIS A 169 -26.34 13.43 2.41
N TYR A 170 -25.75 13.34 1.21
CA TYR A 170 -24.81 12.28 0.91
C TYR A 170 -23.53 12.83 0.30
N MET A 171 -22.41 12.16 0.57
CA MET A 171 -21.08 12.55 0.09
C MET A 171 -20.21 11.32 -0.16
N HIS A 172 -19.15 11.48 -0.96
CA HIS A 172 -18.09 10.46 -1.00
C HIS A 172 -17.04 10.72 0.08
N SER A 173 -16.36 9.66 0.52
CA SER A 173 -15.22 9.72 1.46
C SER A 173 -14.05 10.61 1.01
N TRP A 174 -14.04 11.04 -0.25
CA TRP A 174 -13.11 12.03 -0.79
C TRP A 174 -13.36 13.43 -0.22
N GLU A 175 -14.62 13.75 0.08
CA GLU A 175 -15.06 15.04 0.64
C GLU A 175 -14.86 15.08 2.17
N TYR A 176 -14.84 13.92 2.81
CA TYR A 176 -14.68 13.79 4.25
C TYR A 176 -13.33 14.32 4.75
N ARG A 177 -13.34 15.09 5.86
CA ARG A 177 -12.13 15.66 6.46
C ARG A 177 -12.06 15.42 7.96
N ASP A 178 -13.14 15.61 8.67
CA ASP A 178 -13.28 15.30 10.09
C ASP A 178 -14.77 15.13 10.43
N ALA A 179 -15.05 14.70 11.67
CA ALA A 179 -16.41 14.39 12.12
C ALA A 179 -17.24 15.64 12.50
N LYS A 180 -16.76 16.85 12.20
CA LYS A 180 -17.48 18.09 12.54
C LYS A 180 -18.81 18.17 11.78
N GLY A 181 -19.85 18.65 12.47
CA GLY A 181 -21.18 18.76 11.90
C GLY A 181 -21.93 17.43 11.82
N MET A 182 -21.41 16.38 12.46
CA MET A 182 -22.09 15.08 12.62
C MET A 182 -22.74 14.91 13.99
N GLU A 183 -22.61 15.91 14.87
CA GLU A 183 -23.16 15.88 16.23
C GLU A 183 -24.67 15.61 16.21
N GLY A 184 -25.11 14.58 16.94
CA GLY A 184 -26.53 14.23 17.03
C GLY A 184 -27.16 13.61 15.76
N LYS A 185 -26.39 13.42 14.68
CA LYS A 185 -26.90 12.86 13.42
C LYS A 185 -26.87 11.33 13.40
N LYS A 186 -27.76 10.70 12.63
CA LYS A 186 -27.65 9.30 12.23
C LYS A 186 -26.93 9.20 10.89
N VAL A 187 -25.80 8.50 10.88
CA VAL A 187 -24.93 8.40 9.71
C VAL A 187 -24.88 6.97 9.19
N LEU A 188 -25.09 6.80 7.88
CA LEU A 188 -24.94 5.53 7.18
C LEU A 188 -23.68 5.54 6.31
N ILE A 189 -22.75 4.66 6.59
CA ILE A 189 -21.51 4.48 5.82
C ILE A 189 -21.69 3.28 4.89
N LEU A 190 -21.50 3.51 3.61
CA LEU A 190 -21.60 2.50 2.56
C LEU A 190 -20.21 2.01 2.17
N GLY A 191 -19.93 0.75 2.45
CA GLY A 191 -18.66 0.09 2.13
C GLY A 191 -17.80 -0.18 3.36
N ALA A 192 -17.31 -1.42 3.47
CA ALA A 192 -16.42 -1.86 4.55
C ALA A 192 -14.97 -2.01 4.04
N GLY A 193 -14.37 -0.90 3.63
CA GLY A 193 -12.93 -0.78 3.41
C GLY A 193 -12.23 -0.12 4.61
N ASN A 194 -10.90 0.07 4.55
CA ASN A 194 -10.15 0.77 5.61
C ASN A 194 -10.78 2.14 5.93
N THR A 195 -11.06 2.96 4.90
CA THR A 195 -11.73 4.25 5.07
C THR A 195 -13.10 4.12 5.73
N GLY A 196 -13.91 3.11 5.35
CA GLY A 196 -15.22 2.88 5.97
C GLY A 196 -15.12 2.53 7.44
N GLY A 197 -14.18 1.67 7.83
CA GLY A 197 -13.94 1.34 9.23
C GLY A 197 -13.47 2.55 10.05
N ASP A 198 -12.50 3.31 9.53
CA ASP A 198 -11.94 4.48 10.22
C ASP A 198 -12.98 5.60 10.39
N VAL A 199 -13.70 5.95 9.31
CA VAL A 199 -14.76 6.98 9.36
C VAL A 199 -15.90 6.54 10.29
N ALA A 200 -16.26 5.25 10.29
CA ALA A 200 -17.29 4.74 11.20
C ALA A 200 -16.90 4.90 12.67
N VAL A 201 -15.66 4.55 13.01
CA VAL A 201 -15.13 4.70 14.37
C VAL A 201 -15.08 6.17 14.76
N GLU A 202 -14.51 7.03 13.92
CA GLU A 202 -14.35 8.45 14.21
C GLU A 202 -15.71 9.13 14.44
N MET A 203 -16.68 8.87 13.57
CA MET A 203 -18.03 9.43 13.69
C MET A 203 -18.80 8.88 14.87
N SER A 204 -18.53 7.64 15.31
CA SER A 204 -19.26 7.04 16.43
C SER A 204 -19.07 7.77 17.76
N ARG A 205 -18.06 8.65 17.84
CA ARG A 205 -17.77 9.49 19.00
C ARG A 205 -18.64 10.75 19.08
N THR A 206 -19.21 11.21 17.97
CA THR A 206 -19.98 12.48 17.89
C THR A 206 -21.40 12.30 17.37
N ALA A 207 -21.61 11.37 16.44
CA ALA A 207 -22.91 11.07 15.87
C ALA A 207 -23.86 10.42 16.90
N ALA A 208 -25.17 10.62 16.74
CA ALA A 208 -26.16 9.91 17.55
C ALA A 208 -26.15 8.40 17.26
N LYS A 209 -25.90 8.02 16.01
CA LYS A 209 -25.78 6.62 15.60
C LYS A 209 -24.99 6.48 14.31
N VAL A 210 -24.16 5.44 14.22
CA VAL A 210 -23.45 5.10 12.98
C VAL A 210 -23.83 3.70 12.52
N PHE A 211 -24.16 3.56 11.24
CA PHE A 211 -24.41 2.29 10.57
C PHE A 211 -23.30 2.03 9.55
N LEU A 212 -22.68 0.85 9.59
CA LEU A 212 -21.66 0.43 8.63
C LEU A 212 -22.25 -0.67 7.73
N SER A 213 -22.62 -0.31 6.51
CA SER A 213 -23.19 -1.23 5.52
C SER A 213 -22.09 -1.95 4.75
N THR A 214 -22.17 -3.28 4.70
CA THR A 214 -21.25 -4.13 3.95
C THR A 214 -21.99 -5.17 3.12
N ARG A 215 -21.55 -5.36 1.87
CA ARG A 215 -22.08 -6.41 0.99
C ARG A 215 -21.42 -7.76 1.24
N ASN A 216 -20.11 -7.77 1.43
CA ASN A 216 -19.31 -9.00 1.43
C ASN A 216 -18.74 -9.36 2.81
N GLY A 217 -18.87 -8.50 3.81
CA GLY A 217 -18.11 -8.60 5.06
C GLY A 217 -16.65 -8.19 4.92
N ALA A 218 -15.90 -8.20 6.03
CA ALA A 218 -14.48 -7.89 6.06
C ALA A 218 -13.81 -8.55 7.28
N TRP A 219 -12.58 -9.02 7.11
CA TRP A 219 -11.74 -9.34 8.26
C TRP A 219 -11.21 -8.04 8.87
N VAL A 220 -11.33 -7.88 10.18
CA VAL A 220 -10.80 -6.71 10.90
C VAL A 220 -9.61 -7.17 11.74
N ILE A 221 -8.49 -6.48 11.58
CA ILE A 221 -7.27 -6.75 12.35
C ILE A 221 -6.78 -5.47 13.00
N SER A 222 -6.16 -5.62 14.18
CA SER A 222 -5.50 -4.52 14.87
C SER A 222 -4.09 -4.31 14.31
N ARG A 223 -3.64 -3.05 14.33
CA ARG A 223 -2.25 -2.63 14.18
C ARG A 223 -1.36 -3.28 15.25
N MET A 224 -1.93 -3.60 16.42
CA MET A 224 -1.26 -4.30 17.50
C MET A 224 -1.37 -5.82 17.38
N SER A 225 -0.24 -6.51 17.49
CA SER A 225 -0.16 -7.96 17.60
C SER A 225 -0.07 -8.41 19.07
N LYS A 226 0.16 -9.71 19.29
CA LYS A 226 0.45 -10.24 20.63
C LYS A 226 1.67 -9.51 21.23
N ALA A 227 1.60 -9.24 22.53
CA ALA A 227 2.64 -8.52 23.29
C ALA A 227 2.94 -7.08 22.82
N GLY A 228 2.00 -6.42 22.12
CA GLY A 228 2.13 -5.00 21.78
C GLY A 228 2.99 -4.71 20.54
N TRP A 229 3.47 -5.74 19.83
CA TRP A 229 4.30 -5.57 18.64
C TRP A 229 3.48 -5.11 17.42
N PRO A 230 4.07 -4.32 16.50
CA PRO A 230 3.42 -4.01 15.23
C PRO A 230 3.04 -5.26 14.44
N ASN A 231 1.79 -5.32 13.98
CA ASN A 231 1.22 -6.50 13.35
C ASN A 231 1.97 -6.89 12.08
N ASP A 232 2.26 -5.92 11.21
CA ASP A 232 2.95 -6.18 9.95
C ASP A 232 4.38 -6.69 10.13
N MET A 233 5.13 -6.21 11.14
CA MET A 233 6.48 -6.73 11.44
C MET A 233 6.45 -8.20 11.88
N VAL A 234 5.43 -8.61 12.61
CA VAL A 234 5.28 -10.00 13.07
C VAL A 234 4.77 -10.93 11.97
N PHE A 235 3.90 -10.44 11.08
CA PHE A 235 3.24 -11.26 10.07
C PHE A 235 3.93 -11.25 8.71
N GLN A 236 4.56 -10.15 8.30
CA GLN A 236 5.20 -10.01 6.99
C GLN A 236 6.68 -10.40 7.06
N THR A 237 6.93 -11.65 7.43
CA THR A 237 8.28 -12.24 7.45
C THR A 237 8.48 -13.18 6.27
N ARG A 238 9.74 -13.42 5.88
CA ARG A 238 10.04 -14.39 4.81
C ARG A 238 9.61 -15.79 5.22
N PHE A 239 9.89 -16.19 6.46
CA PHE A 239 9.47 -17.47 7.02
C PHE A 239 7.97 -17.71 6.87
N ILE A 240 7.13 -16.78 7.35
CA ILE A 240 5.67 -16.92 7.25
C ILE A 240 5.22 -16.96 5.79
N PHE A 241 5.81 -16.14 4.91
CA PHE A 241 5.52 -16.17 3.48
C PHE A 241 5.82 -17.53 2.85
N TYR A 242 6.96 -18.15 3.15
CA TYR A 242 7.31 -19.47 2.62
C TYR A 242 6.41 -20.58 3.17
N ILE A 243 6.09 -20.56 4.46
CA ILE A 243 5.12 -21.50 5.06
C ILE A 243 3.75 -21.37 4.37
N GLN A 244 3.25 -20.15 4.19
CA GLN A 244 1.97 -19.91 3.51
C GLN A 244 1.98 -20.33 2.03
N LYS A 245 3.16 -20.34 1.39
CA LYS A 245 3.34 -20.80 0.01
C LYS A 245 3.30 -22.32 -0.10
N LEU A 246 3.79 -23.03 0.91
CA LEU A 246 3.83 -24.50 0.95
C LEU A 246 2.47 -25.11 1.33
N LEU A 247 1.66 -24.38 2.12
CA LEU A 247 0.35 -24.86 2.57
C LEU A 247 -0.72 -24.80 1.46
N PRO A 248 -1.59 -25.84 1.34
CA PRO A 248 -2.81 -25.76 0.56
C PRO A 248 -3.66 -24.55 0.93
N ILE A 249 -4.34 -23.96 -0.07
CA ILE A 249 -5.13 -22.72 0.09
C ILE A 249 -6.17 -22.85 1.21
N SER A 250 -6.88 -23.98 1.29
CA SER A 250 -7.91 -24.23 2.32
C SER A 250 -7.34 -24.22 3.74
N ILE A 251 -6.18 -24.84 3.94
CA ILE A 251 -5.51 -24.89 5.24
C ILE A 251 -5.00 -23.50 5.61
N ARG A 252 -4.34 -22.82 4.68
CA ARG A 252 -3.86 -21.45 4.89
C ARG A 252 -5.01 -20.52 5.27
N ASP A 253 -6.12 -20.60 4.55
CA ASP A 253 -7.24 -19.68 4.74
C ASP A 253 -7.95 -19.96 6.08
N LYS A 254 -8.09 -21.24 6.46
CA LYS A 254 -8.57 -21.65 7.79
C LYS A 254 -7.65 -21.16 8.92
N LEU A 255 -6.33 -21.29 8.77
CA LEU A 255 -5.37 -20.81 9.80
C LEU A 255 -5.42 -19.29 9.97
N LEU A 256 -5.52 -18.54 8.87
CA LEU A 256 -5.63 -17.08 8.91
C LEU A 256 -6.97 -16.65 9.51
N ALA A 257 -8.09 -17.26 9.10
CA ALA A 257 -9.40 -17.01 9.69
C ALA A 257 -9.42 -17.31 11.20
N ASN A 258 -8.82 -18.43 11.63
CA ASN A 258 -8.67 -18.76 13.04
C ASN A 258 -7.85 -17.70 13.78
N LYS A 259 -6.76 -17.22 13.18
CA LYS A 259 -5.90 -16.19 13.80
C LYS A 259 -6.62 -14.85 13.93
N PHE A 260 -7.40 -14.44 12.93
CA PHE A 260 -8.20 -13.21 13.01
C PHE A 260 -9.31 -13.34 14.06
N ASN A 261 -9.95 -14.51 14.15
CA ASN A 261 -10.96 -14.79 15.18
C ASN A 261 -10.40 -14.91 16.61
N GLN A 262 -9.07 -15.00 16.81
CA GLN A 262 -8.48 -14.97 18.15
C GLN A 262 -8.66 -13.61 18.85
N TRP A 263 -8.85 -12.53 18.09
CA TRP A 263 -9.13 -11.22 18.69
C TRP A 263 -10.61 -11.10 19.08
N PHE A 264 -11.50 -11.34 18.13
CA PHE A 264 -12.94 -11.41 18.37
C PHE A 264 -13.60 -12.27 17.27
N ASN A 265 -14.75 -12.88 17.58
CA ASN A 265 -15.46 -13.73 16.64
C ASN A 265 -16.19 -12.87 15.58
N HIS A 266 -15.67 -12.86 14.36
CA HIS A 266 -16.20 -12.03 13.27
C HIS A 266 -17.62 -12.41 12.85
N LYS A 267 -18.04 -13.66 13.06
CA LYS A 267 -19.41 -14.10 12.79
C LYS A 267 -20.38 -13.43 13.76
N ASN A 268 -20.05 -13.40 15.05
CA ASN A 268 -20.90 -12.79 16.07
C ASN A 268 -21.06 -11.28 15.89
N TYR A 269 -20.08 -10.63 15.26
CA TYR A 269 -20.05 -9.19 15.01
C TYR A 269 -20.61 -8.81 13.61
N GLY A 270 -21.14 -9.77 12.85
CA GLY A 270 -21.71 -9.50 11.52
C GLY A 270 -20.70 -9.11 10.43
N LEU A 271 -19.41 -9.40 10.65
CA LEU A 271 -18.31 -9.00 9.77
C LEU A 271 -17.73 -10.15 8.94
N ILE A 272 -18.07 -11.40 9.26
CA ILE A 272 -17.52 -12.57 8.57
C ILE A 272 -17.76 -12.48 7.05
N PRO A 273 -16.72 -12.65 6.22
CA PRO A 273 -16.93 -12.56 4.79
C PRO A 273 -17.81 -13.69 4.22
N ILE A 274 -18.73 -13.35 3.31
CA ILE A 274 -19.67 -14.31 2.68
C ILE A 274 -18.91 -15.38 1.88
N LYS A 275 -17.78 -15.00 1.29
CA LYS A 275 -16.88 -15.92 0.60
C LYS A 275 -15.64 -16.16 1.45
N SER A 276 -15.07 -17.37 1.34
CA SER A 276 -13.77 -17.76 1.93
C SER A 276 -12.57 -16.88 1.51
N SER A 277 -12.79 -15.79 0.79
CA SER A 277 -11.74 -14.88 0.36
C SER A 277 -11.25 -14.04 1.55
N LEU A 278 -9.96 -14.15 1.86
CA LEU A 278 -9.24 -13.27 2.77
C LEU A 278 -8.87 -11.92 2.11
N SER A 279 -9.58 -11.51 1.06
CA SER A 279 -9.23 -10.34 0.24
C SER A 279 -9.54 -9.02 0.95
N ASN A 280 -10.67 -8.95 1.66
CA ASN A 280 -11.10 -7.73 2.32
C ASN A 280 -10.64 -7.70 3.78
N ILE A 281 -9.60 -6.91 4.04
CA ILE A 281 -9.04 -6.68 5.38
C ILE A 281 -9.14 -5.18 5.70
N ILE A 282 -9.74 -4.89 6.85
CA ILE A 282 -9.75 -3.58 7.52
C ILE A 282 -8.70 -3.63 8.62
N VAL A 283 -7.81 -2.64 8.65
CA VAL A 283 -6.87 -2.43 9.75
C VAL A 283 -7.42 -1.31 10.62
N ASN A 284 -8.05 -1.67 11.73
CA ASN A 284 -8.65 -0.71 12.66
C ASN A 284 -8.66 -1.31 14.07
N ASP A 285 -8.24 -0.52 15.06
CA ASP A 285 -8.02 -0.97 16.43
C ASP A 285 -9.27 -0.88 17.31
N GLU A 286 -10.26 -0.07 16.90
CA GLU A 286 -11.40 0.32 17.73
C GLU A 286 -12.73 -0.19 17.20
N LEU A 287 -12.84 -0.50 15.90
CA LEU A 287 -14.09 -0.91 15.24
C LEU A 287 -14.81 -2.05 15.99
N PRO A 288 -14.15 -3.13 16.44
CA PRO A 288 -14.83 -4.17 17.22
C PRO A 288 -15.40 -3.63 18.53
N ILE A 289 -14.68 -2.74 19.21
CA ILE A 289 -15.12 -2.15 20.48
C ILE A 289 -16.31 -1.21 20.24
N CYS A 290 -16.27 -0.39 19.18
CA CYS A 290 -17.38 0.47 18.79
C CYS A 290 -18.66 -0.33 18.46
N ILE A 291 -18.51 -1.51 17.85
CA ILE A 291 -19.62 -2.45 17.61
C ILE A 291 -20.13 -3.02 18.93
N LEU A 292 -19.23 -3.41 19.83
CA LEU A 292 -19.57 -3.97 21.13
C LEU A 292 -20.37 -2.97 22.01
N TYR A 293 -20.03 -1.68 21.96
CA TYR A 293 -20.78 -0.60 22.62
C TYR A 293 -22.09 -0.24 21.91
N GLY A 294 -22.31 -0.76 20.71
CA GLY A 294 -23.45 -0.42 19.86
C GLY A 294 -23.37 0.99 19.26
N SER A 295 -22.25 1.71 19.40
CA SER A 295 -22.04 3.02 18.77
C SER A 295 -21.96 2.91 17.24
N VAL A 296 -21.41 1.80 16.74
CA VAL A 296 -21.44 1.40 15.32
C VAL A 296 -22.27 0.13 15.18
N VAL A 297 -23.21 0.12 14.25
CA VAL A 297 -24.04 -1.06 13.95
C VAL A 297 -23.74 -1.53 12.53
N VAL A 298 -23.28 -2.78 12.40
CA VAL A 298 -23.04 -3.38 11.09
C VAL A 298 -24.37 -3.76 10.45
N LYS A 299 -24.52 -3.43 9.17
CA LYS A 299 -25.72 -3.73 8.37
C LYS A 299 -25.31 -4.46 7.08
N PRO A 300 -26.21 -5.29 6.50
CA PRO A 300 -25.98 -5.80 5.16
C PRO A 300 -26.07 -4.67 4.13
N ASN A 301 -26.02 -5.01 2.84
CA ASN A 301 -26.10 -4.02 1.79
C ASN A 301 -27.48 -3.32 1.78
N VAL A 302 -27.50 -2.06 1.35
CA VAL A 302 -28.75 -1.30 1.20
C VAL A 302 -29.50 -1.81 -0.03
N LYS A 303 -30.76 -2.18 0.17
CA LYS A 303 -31.66 -2.61 -0.90
C LYS A 303 -32.27 -1.41 -1.64
N ARG A 304 -32.73 -0.40 -0.90
CA ARG A 304 -33.21 0.88 -1.44
C ARG A 304 -33.26 1.96 -0.36
N PHE A 305 -33.23 3.21 -0.78
CA PHE A 305 -33.51 4.37 0.05
C PHE A 305 -34.99 4.78 -0.05
N THR A 306 -35.44 5.50 0.97
CA THR A 306 -36.66 6.31 0.95
C THR A 306 -36.26 7.79 1.12
N GLU A 307 -37.24 8.67 1.36
CA GLU A 307 -36.94 10.08 1.65
C GLU A 307 -36.05 10.28 2.88
N THR A 308 -36.18 9.45 3.92
CA THR A 308 -35.47 9.63 5.19
C THR A 308 -34.91 8.33 5.79
N SER A 309 -35.08 7.20 5.12
CA SER A 309 -34.68 5.88 5.65
C SER A 309 -33.92 5.04 4.63
N ALA A 310 -33.20 4.03 5.13
CA ALA A 310 -32.60 2.99 4.30
C ALA A 310 -33.21 1.64 4.65
N ILE A 311 -33.59 0.89 3.62
CA ILE A 311 -34.08 -0.48 3.72
C ILE A 311 -32.95 -1.40 3.29
N PHE A 312 -32.61 -2.36 4.14
CA PHE A 312 -31.49 -3.28 3.94
C PHE A 312 -31.94 -4.60 3.32
N GLU A 313 -30.99 -5.37 2.78
CA GLU A 313 -31.27 -6.65 2.12
C GLU A 313 -31.89 -7.72 3.04
N ASP A 314 -31.65 -7.63 4.35
CA ASP A 314 -32.26 -8.50 5.37
C ASP A 314 -33.70 -8.08 5.76
N GLY A 315 -34.23 -7.02 5.14
CA GLY A 315 -35.55 -6.47 5.43
C GLY A 315 -35.58 -5.50 6.61
N THR A 316 -34.46 -5.28 7.32
CA THR A 316 -34.40 -4.26 8.37
C THR A 316 -34.46 -2.86 7.78
N VAL A 317 -34.98 -1.91 8.56
CA VAL A 317 -35.13 -0.51 8.16
C VAL A 317 -34.52 0.37 9.24
N GLU A 318 -33.70 1.34 8.83
CA GLU A 318 -33.21 2.39 9.72
C GLU A 318 -33.79 3.72 9.29
N GLU A 319 -34.58 4.32 10.18
CA GLU A 319 -35.29 5.58 9.95
C GLU A 319 -34.49 6.80 10.40
N ASN A 320 -34.81 7.94 9.79
CA ASN A 320 -34.23 9.26 10.08
C ASN A 320 -32.71 9.26 9.91
N ILE A 321 -32.23 8.76 8.78
CA ILE A 321 -30.83 8.85 8.38
C ILE A 321 -30.59 10.27 7.86
N ASP A 322 -29.65 10.99 8.47
CA ASP A 322 -29.34 12.37 8.12
C ASP A 322 -28.24 12.45 7.07
N VAL A 323 -27.27 11.53 7.13
CA VAL A 323 -26.07 11.56 6.29
C VAL A 323 -25.73 10.17 5.75
N VAL A 324 -25.42 10.08 4.45
CA VAL A 324 -24.89 8.87 3.80
C VAL A 324 -23.48 9.12 3.28
N ILE A 325 -22.53 8.27 3.62
CA ILE A 325 -21.12 8.42 3.21
C ILE A 325 -20.68 7.22 2.38
N PHE A 326 -20.35 7.49 1.13
CA PHE A 326 -19.83 6.49 0.21
C PHE A 326 -18.34 6.29 0.42
N THR A 327 -17.96 5.12 0.90
CA THR A 327 -16.55 4.67 1.03
C THR A 327 -16.24 3.61 -0.03
N THR A 328 -16.86 3.78 -1.21
CA THR A 328 -16.90 2.86 -2.34
C THR A 328 -15.64 2.88 -3.22
N GLY A 329 -14.61 3.61 -2.78
CA GLY A 329 -13.27 3.59 -3.34
C GLY A 329 -13.07 4.51 -4.54
N TYR A 330 -12.02 4.22 -5.30
CA TYR A 330 -11.55 5.08 -6.39
C TYR A 330 -11.10 4.24 -7.59
N ALA A 331 -11.26 4.81 -8.78
CA ALA A 331 -10.70 4.33 -10.03
C ALA A 331 -9.40 5.07 -10.40
N ALA A 332 -8.56 4.38 -11.16
CA ALA A 332 -7.36 4.95 -11.75
C ALA A 332 -7.74 5.75 -13.00
N SER A 333 -7.08 6.89 -13.21
CA SER A 333 -7.30 7.73 -14.39
C SER A 333 -6.00 8.36 -14.83
N PHE A 334 -5.74 8.30 -16.13
CA PHE A 334 -4.52 8.81 -16.77
C PHE A 334 -4.89 9.62 -18.03
N PRO A 335 -5.66 10.72 -17.87
CA PRO A 335 -6.27 11.44 -18.99
C PRO A 335 -5.24 12.11 -19.91
N PHE A 336 -4.01 12.28 -19.45
CA PHE A 336 -2.91 12.85 -20.22
C PHE A 336 -2.23 11.84 -21.16
N LEU A 337 -2.50 10.53 -21.04
CA LEU A 337 -1.94 9.54 -21.97
C LEU A 337 -2.72 9.53 -23.30
N GLU A 338 -2.09 9.05 -24.37
CA GLU A 338 -2.77 8.82 -25.65
C GLU A 338 -3.84 7.71 -25.55
N GLU A 339 -4.92 7.82 -26.33
CA GLU A 339 -6.07 6.92 -26.28
C GLU A 339 -5.69 5.45 -26.55
N SER A 340 -4.71 5.22 -27.43
CA SER A 340 -4.16 3.89 -27.72
C SER A 340 -3.57 3.19 -26.49
N LEU A 341 -3.15 3.95 -25.46
CA LEU A 341 -2.63 3.41 -24.20
C LEU A 341 -3.71 3.29 -23.12
N HIS A 342 -4.84 4.00 -23.23
CA HIS A 342 -5.88 4.04 -22.18
C HIS A 342 -6.39 2.65 -21.80
N ASN A 343 -6.66 1.79 -22.78
CA ASN A 343 -7.18 0.44 -22.53
C ASN A 343 -6.20 -0.40 -21.69
N ALA A 344 -4.90 -0.30 -21.96
CA ALA A 344 -3.87 -0.98 -21.16
C ALA A 344 -3.73 -0.37 -19.75
N CYS A 345 -4.14 0.89 -19.56
CA CYS A 345 -4.01 1.61 -18.30
C CYS A 345 -5.24 1.47 -17.38
N LYS A 346 -6.36 0.89 -17.86
CA LYS A 346 -7.58 0.64 -17.05
C LYS A 346 -7.31 -0.22 -15.81
N SER A 347 -6.33 -1.12 -15.89
CA SER A 347 -5.92 -1.95 -14.76
C SER A 347 -4.42 -2.22 -14.83
N SER A 348 -3.76 -2.11 -13.68
CA SER A 348 -2.33 -2.46 -13.56
C SER A 348 -2.02 -3.90 -13.96
N THR A 349 -3.03 -4.78 -13.95
CA THR A 349 -2.89 -6.18 -14.36
C THR A 349 -2.59 -6.36 -15.85
N PHE A 350 -2.72 -5.32 -16.68
CA PHE A 350 -2.29 -5.36 -18.08
C PHE A 350 -0.81 -4.99 -18.28
N LEU A 351 -0.15 -4.47 -17.24
CA LEU A 351 1.24 -4.04 -17.30
C LEU A 351 2.17 -5.17 -16.84
N TYR A 352 3.31 -5.32 -17.50
CA TYR A 352 4.35 -6.25 -17.08
C TYR A 352 4.87 -5.87 -15.70
N LYS A 353 4.71 -6.80 -14.74
CA LYS A 353 5.02 -6.58 -13.31
C LYS A 353 4.34 -5.34 -12.71
N GLN A 354 3.22 -4.92 -13.29
CA GLN A 354 2.48 -3.71 -12.92
C GLN A 354 3.28 -2.40 -13.13
N VAL A 355 4.25 -2.40 -14.05
CA VAL A 355 5.17 -1.28 -14.33
C VAL A 355 5.19 -0.92 -15.81
N PHE A 356 5.53 -1.86 -16.70
CA PHE A 356 5.80 -1.58 -18.12
C PHE A 356 4.66 -1.98 -19.04
N LEU A 357 4.48 -1.25 -20.14
CA LEU A 357 3.60 -1.63 -21.23
C LEU A 357 4.29 -2.68 -22.12
N PRO A 358 3.77 -3.92 -22.22
CA PRO A 358 4.46 -5.00 -22.92
C PRO A 358 4.56 -4.80 -24.44
N HIS A 359 3.66 -4.01 -25.05
CA HIS A 359 3.60 -3.80 -26.50
C HIS A 359 4.27 -2.50 -26.96
N LEU A 360 4.93 -1.78 -26.06
CA LEU A 360 5.62 -0.55 -26.41
C LEU A 360 6.94 -0.87 -27.12
N GLN A 361 7.19 -0.29 -28.29
CA GLN A 361 8.37 -0.61 -29.13
C GLN A 361 9.70 -0.34 -28.42
N LYS A 362 9.75 0.72 -27.60
CA LYS A 362 10.89 1.10 -26.76
C LYS A 362 10.41 1.17 -25.31
N PRO A 363 11.08 0.53 -24.33
CA PRO A 363 10.62 0.49 -22.94
C PRO A 363 10.95 1.77 -22.18
N THR A 364 10.48 2.92 -22.68
CA THR A 364 10.79 4.27 -22.18
C THR A 364 9.58 4.93 -21.47
N LEU A 365 8.53 4.17 -21.16
CA LEU A 365 7.42 4.63 -20.32
C LEU A 365 7.10 3.57 -19.26
N ALA A 366 7.00 4.01 -18.01
CA ALA A 366 6.74 3.13 -16.87
C ALA A 366 5.76 3.74 -15.86
N PHE A 367 4.95 2.90 -15.22
CA PHE A 367 4.06 3.27 -14.13
C PHE A 367 4.69 2.93 -12.77
N ILE A 368 4.70 3.90 -11.86
CA ILE A 368 5.25 3.73 -10.51
C ILE A 368 4.13 3.93 -9.48
N GLY A 369 3.89 2.91 -8.66
CA GLY A 369 2.82 2.90 -7.66
C GLY A 369 1.42 2.64 -8.21
N PHE A 370 1.31 2.22 -9.48
CA PHE A 370 0.06 1.64 -9.99
C PHE A 370 -0.08 0.18 -9.57
N ILE A 371 0.00 -0.09 -8.27
CA ILE A 371 -0.07 -1.43 -7.68
C ILE A 371 -0.92 -1.43 -6.43
N SER A 372 -1.37 -2.60 -6.01
CA SER A 372 -1.96 -2.80 -4.68
C SER A 372 -1.29 -3.99 -4.03
N VAL A 373 -0.74 -3.81 -2.83
CA VAL A 373 -0.02 -4.84 -2.07
C VAL A 373 -0.64 -5.03 -0.69
N THR A 374 -0.38 -6.17 -0.04
CA THR A 374 -0.83 -6.44 1.35
C THR A 374 -0.05 -5.69 2.43
N GLY A 375 1.01 -4.96 2.07
CA GLY A 375 1.87 -4.21 2.98
C GLY A 375 2.01 -2.75 2.57
N SER A 376 3.10 -2.10 2.98
CA SER A 376 3.32 -0.69 2.67
C SER A 376 3.61 -0.48 1.18
N ILE A 377 3.24 0.70 0.66
CA ILE A 377 3.46 1.06 -0.75
C ILE A 377 4.84 1.68 -1.00
N LEU A 378 5.44 2.32 0.00
CA LEU A 378 6.72 3.05 -0.12
C LEU A 378 7.88 2.14 -0.60
N PRO A 379 8.15 0.97 0.02
CA PRO A 379 9.24 0.11 -0.44
C PRO A 379 9.03 -0.45 -1.86
N PRO A 380 7.83 -0.94 -2.24
CA PRO A 380 7.57 -1.37 -3.61
C PRO A 380 7.80 -0.29 -4.66
N VAL A 381 7.37 0.96 -4.43
CA VAL A 381 7.54 2.02 -5.43
C VAL A 381 9.00 2.44 -5.58
N GLU A 382 9.78 2.37 -4.52
CA GLU A 382 11.23 2.56 -4.61
C GLU A 382 11.89 1.45 -5.43
N LEU A 383 11.56 0.18 -5.17
CA LEU A 383 12.09 -0.93 -5.97
C LEU A 383 11.65 -0.86 -7.43
N GLN A 384 10.41 -0.45 -7.71
CA GLN A 384 9.95 -0.19 -9.06
C GLN A 384 10.80 0.91 -9.72
N ALA A 385 11.01 2.03 -9.03
CA ALA A 385 11.83 3.13 -9.55
C ALA A 385 13.26 2.69 -9.82
N ARG A 386 13.92 1.98 -8.89
CA ARG A 386 15.27 1.41 -9.08
C ARG A 386 15.35 0.48 -10.29
N TRP A 387 14.35 -0.34 -10.52
CA TRP A 387 14.32 -1.20 -11.70
C TRP A 387 14.11 -0.41 -12.99
N VAL A 388 13.18 0.54 -12.97
CA VAL A 388 12.83 1.35 -14.14
C VAL A 388 13.99 2.22 -14.60
N THR A 389 14.69 2.90 -13.70
CA THR A 389 15.81 3.77 -14.07
C THR A 389 16.96 2.97 -14.70
N ARG A 390 17.17 1.73 -14.24
CA ARG A 390 18.13 0.81 -14.85
C ARG A 390 17.71 0.25 -16.20
N VAL A 391 16.41 0.13 -16.45
CA VAL A 391 15.91 -0.15 -17.80
C VAL A 391 16.10 1.07 -18.71
N PHE A 392 15.83 2.27 -18.19
CA PHE A 392 15.98 3.52 -18.94
C PHE A 392 17.44 3.86 -19.26
N ASN A 393 18.40 3.53 -18.39
CA ASN A 393 19.83 3.72 -18.70
C ASN A 393 20.47 2.56 -19.47
N GLY A 394 19.72 1.49 -19.74
CA GLY A 394 20.18 0.32 -20.49
C GLY A 394 20.94 -0.73 -19.68
N SER A 395 21.10 -0.55 -18.37
CA SER A 395 21.75 -1.54 -17.49
C SER A 395 20.91 -2.81 -17.28
N ASN A 396 19.61 -2.77 -17.56
CA ASN A 396 18.71 -3.90 -17.46
C ASN A 396 17.78 -3.97 -18.68
N GLU A 397 17.61 -5.17 -19.25
CA GLU A 397 16.71 -5.38 -20.38
C GLU A 397 15.40 -6.03 -19.94
N LEU A 398 14.30 -5.67 -20.62
CA LEU A 398 13.03 -6.38 -20.47
C LEU A 398 13.06 -7.68 -21.28
N PRO A 399 12.39 -8.75 -20.81
CA PRO A 399 12.28 -9.97 -21.60
C PRO A 399 11.42 -9.74 -22.86
N PRO A 400 11.50 -10.64 -23.86
CA PRO A 400 10.67 -10.55 -25.06
C PRO A 400 9.17 -10.47 -24.74
N VAL A 401 8.41 -9.78 -25.61
CA VAL A 401 6.97 -9.51 -25.44
C VAL A 401 6.16 -10.76 -25.09
N ASN A 402 6.40 -11.88 -25.78
CA ASN A 402 5.71 -13.14 -25.52
C ASN A 402 5.90 -13.63 -24.08
N ARG A 403 7.11 -13.47 -23.52
CA ARG A 403 7.39 -13.83 -22.12
C ARG A 403 6.72 -12.87 -21.15
N MET A 404 6.74 -11.56 -21.42
CA MET A 404 6.01 -10.57 -20.62
C MET A 404 4.51 -10.89 -20.57
N MET A 405 3.91 -11.18 -21.73
CA MET A 405 2.48 -11.51 -21.84
C MET A 405 2.12 -12.81 -21.11
N ASN A 406 2.97 -13.83 -21.20
CA ASN A 406 2.79 -15.09 -20.45
C ASN A 406 2.84 -14.87 -18.93
N GLU A 407 3.79 -14.04 -18.45
CA GLU A 407 3.88 -13.70 -17.03
C GLU A 407 2.67 -12.87 -16.56
N ILE A 408 2.20 -11.92 -17.37
CA ILE A 408 0.95 -11.17 -17.13
C ILE A 408 -0.24 -12.12 -17.02
N ALA A 409 -0.41 -13.06 -17.96
CA ALA A 409 -1.49 -14.03 -17.93
C ALA A 409 -1.43 -14.92 -16.68
N LYS A 410 -0.23 -15.37 -16.28
CA LYS A 410 0.00 -16.12 -15.05
C LYS A 410 -0.32 -15.29 -13.80
N GLN A 411 0.01 -14.01 -13.79
CA GLN A 411 -0.36 -13.08 -12.72
C GLN A 411 -1.87 -12.90 -12.64
N LYS A 412 -2.54 -12.60 -13.75
CA LYS A 412 -4.01 -12.49 -13.83
C LYS A 412 -4.69 -13.75 -13.31
N LYS A 413 -4.26 -14.94 -13.76
CA LYS A 413 -4.81 -16.22 -13.30
C LYS A 413 -4.62 -16.43 -11.80
N ARG A 414 -3.47 -16.04 -11.22
CA ARG A 414 -3.23 -16.10 -9.77
C ARG A 414 -4.14 -15.16 -8.98
N LEU A 415 -4.38 -13.96 -9.50
CA LEU A 415 -5.23 -12.97 -8.88
C LEU A 415 -6.74 -13.29 -9.06
N LEU A 416 -7.12 -13.96 -10.15
CA LEU A 416 -8.50 -14.40 -10.46
C LEU A 416 -8.89 -15.70 -9.77
N LYS A 417 -7.98 -16.68 -9.64
CA LYS A 417 -8.23 -17.95 -8.92
C LYS A 417 -8.61 -17.75 -7.44
N LYS A 418 -8.44 -16.54 -6.90
CA LYS A 418 -8.79 -16.19 -5.52
C LYS A 418 -10.17 -15.53 -5.39
N ASP A 419 -10.78 -15.05 -6.47
CA ASP A 419 -12.06 -14.35 -6.38
C ASP A 419 -12.80 -14.34 -7.74
N THR A 420 -13.91 -15.09 -7.83
CA THR A 420 -14.68 -15.24 -9.06
C THR A 420 -15.83 -14.23 -9.22
N SER A 421 -16.13 -13.38 -8.23
CA SER A 421 -17.18 -12.36 -8.45
C SER A 421 -17.14 -11.15 -7.51
N SER A 422 -16.07 -10.35 -7.56
CA SER A 422 -16.12 -9.04 -6.92
C SER A 422 -15.29 -7.99 -7.67
N THR A 423 -15.75 -6.75 -7.57
CA THR A 423 -15.06 -5.51 -7.93
C THR A 423 -13.88 -5.19 -6.99
N GLU A 424 -13.42 -6.13 -6.15
CA GLU A 424 -12.38 -5.89 -5.16
C GLU A 424 -10.99 -5.73 -5.80
N LYS A 425 -10.21 -4.75 -5.30
CA LYS A 425 -8.83 -4.51 -5.73
C LYS A 425 -7.96 -5.71 -5.36
N LYS A 426 -7.53 -6.45 -6.39
CA LYS A 426 -6.67 -7.63 -6.26
C LYS A 426 -5.28 -7.21 -5.75
N ARG A 427 -4.90 -7.66 -4.54
CA ARG A 427 -3.63 -7.29 -3.89
C ARG A 427 -2.54 -8.35 -4.13
N GLU A 428 -1.35 -7.89 -4.48
CA GLU A 428 -0.14 -8.69 -4.50
C GLU A 428 0.39 -8.94 -3.09
N LEU A 429 1.00 -10.11 -2.87
CA LEU A 429 1.66 -10.41 -1.59
C LEU A 429 2.96 -9.61 -1.52
N PHE A 430 3.12 -8.82 -0.45
CA PHE A 430 4.23 -7.89 -0.27
C PHE A 430 5.61 -8.52 -0.52
N VAL A 431 5.98 -9.57 0.23
CA VAL A 431 7.29 -10.25 0.11
C VAL A 431 7.53 -10.81 -1.29
N ARG A 432 6.48 -11.39 -1.92
CA ARG A 432 6.58 -11.91 -3.28
C ARG A 432 6.90 -10.81 -4.28
N TYR A 433 6.14 -9.72 -4.23
CA TYR A 433 6.30 -8.62 -5.17
C TYR A 433 7.67 -7.96 -5.02
N MET A 434 8.06 -7.64 -3.78
CA MET A 434 9.36 -7.07 -3.47
C MET A 434 10.50 -7.95 -4.01
N ASP A 435 10.46 -9.26 -3.77
CA ASP A 435 11.48 -10.18 -4.30
C ASP A 435 11.44 -10.33 -5.83
N GLU A 436 10.27 -10.30 -6.45
CA GLU A 436 10.10 -10.40 -7.91
C GLU A 436 10.67 -9.17 -8.63
N ILE A 437 10.59 -7.97 -8.03
CA ILE A 437 11.21 -6.75 -8.58
C ILE A 437 12.69 -6.68 -8.22
N ALA A 438 13.07 -6.99 -6.98
CA ALA A 438 14.47 -7.00 -6.55
C ALA A 438 15.32 -7.99 -7.36
N ALA A 439 14.75 -9.11 -7.77
CA ALA A 439 15.43 -10.08 -8.65
C ALA A 439 15.74 -9.50 -10.05
N CYS A 440 14.92 -8.57 -10.56
CA CYS A 440 15.15 -7.94 -11.87
C CYS A 440 16.42 -7.08 -11.90
N ILE A 441 16.88 -6.59 -10.74
CA ILE A 441 18.09 -5.76 -10.61
C ILE A 441 19.19 -6.40 -9.77
N GLY A 442 19.04 -7.68 -9.39
CA GLY A 442 20.06 -8.41 -8.64
C GLY A 442 20.27 -7.96 -7.19
N VAL A 443 19.26 -7.34 -6.56
CA VAL A 443 19.35 -6.82 -5.16
C VAL A 443 18.55 -7.68 -4.18
N LYS A 444 18.01 -8.81 -4.64
CA LYS A 444 17.31 -9.76 -3.79
C LYS A 444 18.35 -10.47 -2.88
N PRO A 445 18.19 -10.43 -1.55
CA PRO A 445 19.14 -11.08 -0.65
C PRO A 445 19.13 -12.61 -0.85
N ASN A 446 20.32 -13.19 -1.03
CA ASN A 446 20.50 -14.63 -1.09
C ASN A 446 20.68 -15.20 0.33
N VAL A 447 19.56 -15.54 0.97
CA VAL A 447 19.53 -15.97 2.38
C VAL A 447 20.42 -17.21 2.63
N PRO A 448 20.42 -18.28 1.80
CA PRO A 448 21.36 -19.39 1.97
C PRO A 448 22.83 -18.98 1.96
N LEU A 449 23.23 -18.12 1.03
CA LEU A 449 24.62 -17.64 0.97
C LEU A 449 24.95 -16.77 2.19
N LEU A 450 24.05 -15.89 2.58
CA LEU A 450 24.19 -15.06 3.78
C LEU A 450 24.31 -15.91 5.05
N LEU A 451 23.65 -17.07 5.12
CA LEU A 451 23.76 -17.94 6.30
C LEU A 451 25.20 -18.44 6.50
N LEU A 452 25.94 -18.64 5.42
CA LEU A 452 27.35 -19.04 5.47
C LEU A 452 28.28 -17.87 5.82
N GLN A 453 27.94 -16.64 5.40
CA GLN A 453 28.81 -15.46 5.54
C GLN A 453 28.52 -14.65 6.81
N ASP A 454 27.25 -14.42 7.12
CA ASP A 454 26.76 -13.68 8.28
C ASP A 454 25.47 -14.34 8.81
N PRO A 455 25.61 -15.41 9.62
CA PRO A 455 24.46 -16.18 10.10
C PRO A 455 23.49 -15.35 10.95
N LYS A 456 24.00 -14.37 11.70
CA LYS A 456 23.17 -13.47 12.52
C LYS A 456 22.25 -12.64 11.63
N LEU A 457 22.79 -12.04 10.57
CA LEU A 457 22.00 -11.28 9.61
C LEU A 457 21.02 -12.18 8.84
N ALA A 458 21.46 -13.35 8.39
CA ALA A 458 20.62 -14.30 7.64
C ALA A 458 19.37 -14.74 8.44
N LEU A 459 19.54 -15.06 9.73
CA LEU A 459 18.44 -15.42 10.62
C LEU A 459 17.46 -14.26 10.82
N ASN A 460 17.97 -13.03 10.99
CA ASN A 460 17.11 -11.83 11.11
C ASN A 460 16.35 -11.52 9.82
N ILE A 461 16.96 -11.75 8.65
CA ILE A 461 16.30 -11.57 7.35
C ILE A 461 15.19 -12.61 7.15
N PHE A 462 15.44 -13.87 7.53
CA PHE A 462 14.51 -14.96 7.27
C PHE A 462 13.35 -15.02 8.27
N PHE A 463 13.66 -14.98 9.57
CA PHE A 463 12.66 -15.10 10.64
C PHE A 463 12.12 -13.75 11.12
N GLY A 464 12.89 -12.69 10.95
CA GLY A 464 12.47 -11.33 11.29
C GLY A 464 11.59 -10.67 10.21
N PRO A 465 11.21 -9.41 10.43
CA PRO A 465 10.36 -8.65 9.52
C PRO A 465 11.08 -8.43 8.18
N CYS A 466 10.33 -8.53 7.08
CA CYS A 466 10.83 -8.28 5.73
C CYS A 466 10.91 -6.77 5.44
N THR A 467 11.77 -6.06 6.16
CA THR A 467 11.95 -4.60 6.04
C THR A 467 12.64 -4.18 4.73
N SER A 468 12.44 -2.93 4.32
CA SER A 468 12.94 -2.38 3.06
C SER A 468 14.47 -2.38 2.98
N TYR A 469 15.16 -2.20 4.11
CA TYR A 469 16.62 -2.24 4.25
C TYR A 469 17.28 -3.46 3.61
N GLN A 470 16.60 -4.62 3.63
CA GLN A 470 17.12 -5.88 3.08
C GLN A 470 17.48 -5.78 1.58
N TYR A 471 16.83 -4.88 0.85
CA TYR A 471 17.02 -4.69 -0.58
C TYR A 471 18.15 -3.71 -0.94
N ARG A 472 18.89 -3.21 0.06
CA ARG A 472 20.10 -2.39 -0.08
C ARG A 472 21.36 -3.09 0.48
N LEU A 473 21.26 -4.38 0.81
CA LEU A 473 22.37 -5.20 1.32
C LEU A 473 23.37 -5.58 0.23
N CYS A 474 22.91 -5.75 -1.01
CA CYS A 474 23.72 -6.19 -2.14
C CYS A 474 23.24 -5.57 -3.45
N GLY A 475 24.01 -5.80 -4.53
CA GLY A 475 23.70 -5.29 -5.87
C GLY A 475 24.02 -3.80 -6.04
N PRO A 476 23.45 -3.13 -7.06
CA PRO A 476 23.61 -1.69 -7.27
C PRO A 476 22.91 -0.86 -6.18
N GLY A 477 23.54 0.25 -5.78
CA GLY A 477 22.96 1.18 -4.80
C GLY A 477 22.96 0.64 -3.36
N GLN A 478 24.00 -0.07 -2.95
CA GLN A 478 24.09 -0.58 -1.57
C GLN A 478 24.13 0.55 -0.55
N TRP A 479 23.53 0.32 0.60
CA TRP A 479 23.56 1.23 1.74
C TRP A 479 24.38 0.60 2.87
N LYS A 480 25.47 1.27 3.27
CA LYS A 480 26.46 0.71 4.22
C LYS A 480 25.82 0.37 5.57
N GLU A 481 24.85 1.16 5.98
CA GLU A 481 24.15 1.03 7.26
C GLU A 481 22.98 0.03 7.19
N ALA A 482 22.65 -0.55 6.03
CA ALA A 482 21.53 -1.47 5.86
C ALA A 482 21.58 -2.66 6.83
N ARG A 483 22.78 -3.24 7.01
CA ARG A 483 23.00 -4.31 7.99
C ARG A 483 22.65 -3.85 9.41
N ASN A 484 23.17 -2.70 9.82
CA ASN A 484 22.92 -2.16 11.15
C ASN A 484 21.44 -1.83 11.34
N ALA A 485 20.79 -1.24 10.34
CA ALA A 485 19.38 -0.91 10.36
C ALA A 485 18.51 -2.16 10.58
N ILE A 486 18.81 -3.27 9.91
CA ILE A 486 18.09 -4.55 10.10
C ILE A 486 18.28 -5.09 11.51
N LEU A 487 19.51 -5.09 12.03
CA LEU A 487 19.80 -5.67 13.34
C LEU A 487 19.24 -4.85 14.51
N THR A 488 19.04 -3.54 14.32
CA THR A 488 18.58 -2.60 15.36
C THR A 488 17.12 -2.14 15.18
N GLN A 489 16.40 -2.70 14.20
CA GLN A 489 15.02 -2.27 13.88
C GLN A 489 14.05 -2.41 15.07
N TRP A 490 14.22 -3.45 15.89
CA TRP A 490 13.38 -3.63 17.09
C TRP A 490 13.70 -2.62 18.19
N ASP A 491 14.93 -2.13 18.27
CA ASP A 491 15.31 -1.09 19.23
C ASP A 491 14.62 0.23 18.87
N ARG A 492 14.61 0.60 17.58
CA ARG A 492 13.86 1.76 17.09
C ARG A 492 12.35 1.63 17.25
N VAL A 493 11.80 0.42 17.20
CA VAL A 493 10.39 0.14 17.50
C VAL A 493 10.07 0.36 18.98
N LEU A 494 10.97 -0.04 19.87
CA LEU A 494 10.80 0.11 21.31
C LEU A 494 11.05 1.53 21.80
N LYS A 495 11.94 2.29 21.16
CA LYS A 495 12.33 3.65 21.55
C LYS A 495 11.14 4.59 21.83
N PRO A 496 10.13 4.73 20.96
CA PRO A 496 8.97 5.61 21.22
C PRO A 496 7.95 4.99 22.20
N LEU A 497 8.05 3.69 22.52
CA LEU A 497 7.13 3.00 23.43
C LEU A 497 7.65 2.99 24.87
N LYS A 498 8.96 2.76 25.06
CA LYS A 498 9.63 2.71 26.37
C LYS A 498 10.04 4.12 26.84
N THR A 499 9.07 5.04 26.89
CA THR A 499 9.29 6.43 27.34
C THR A 499 9.49 6.56 28.84
N ARG A 500 9.12 5.53 29.61
CA ARG A 500 9.39 5.39 31.04
C ARG A 500 10.32 4.20 31.26
N ILE A 501 11.47 4.47 31.88
CA ILE A 501 12.40 3.41 32.31
C ILE A 501 11.81 2.75 33.56
N ILE A 502 11.74 1.42 33.55
CA ILE A 502 11.37 0.61 34.71
C ILE A 502 12.67 -0.02 35.20
N ASP A 503 12.95 0.12 36.50
CA ASP A 503 14.08 -0.57 37.11
C ASP A 503 13.81 -2.08 37.13
N ASP A 504 14.63 -2.84 36.41
CA ASP A 504 14.53 -4.30 36.31
C ASP A 504 14.78 -4.99 37.67
N SER A 505 15.23 -4.26 38.70
CA SER A 505 15.38 -4.76 40.07
C SER A 505 14.09 -5.33 40.67
N PHE A 506 12.92 -4.86 40.24
CA PHE A 506 11.60 -5.36 40.64
C PHE A 506 11.06 -6.52 39.79
N SER A 507 11.71 -6.87 38.66
CA SER A 507 11.25 -7.91 37.73
C SER A 507 11.66 -9.34 38.11
N LYS A 508 12.11 -9.57 39.35
CA LYS A 508 12.46 -10.92 39.85
C LYS A 508 11.26 -11.89 39.86
N HIS A 509 10.04 -11.40 39.72
CA HIS A 509 8.88 -12.23 39.45
C HIS A 509 8.46 -12.09 37.98
N THR A 510 8.56 -13.21 37.27
CA THR A 510 8.13 -13.48 35.88
C THR A 510 9.08 -13.14 34.72
N MET A 511 10.10 -14.00 34.54
CA MET A 511 10.39 -14.60 33.24
C MET A 511 10.91 -16.03 33.46
N PRO A 512 10.11 -17.08 33.19
CA PRO A 512 10.64 -18.43 33.26
C PRO A 512 11.65 -18.63 32.12
N SER A 513 12.72 -19.35 32.43
CA SER A 513 13.79 -19.86 31.55
C SER A 513 13.30 -20.55 30.25
N LEU A 514 11.99 -20.73 30.11
CA LEU A 514 11.30 -21.23 28.93
C LEU A 514 11.48 -20.34 27.68
N TRP A 515 11.55 -19.01 27.79
CA TRP A 515 11.60 -18.15 26.58
C TRP A 515 12.97 -18.17 25.89
N LYS A 516 14.07 -18.25 26.63
CA LYS A 516 15.40 -18.53 26.05
C LYS A 516 15.43 -19.92 25.39
N LYS A 517 14.76 -20.91 25.98
CA LYS A 517 14.61 -22.26 25.39
C LYS A 517 13.69 -22.28 24.17
N ILE A 518 12.61 -21.51 24.14
CA ILE A 518 11.69 -21.40 22.99
C ILE A 518 12.38 -20.67 21.84
N PHE A 519 13.17 -19.62 22.08
CA PHE A 519 13.96 -18.95 21.03
C PHE A 519 15.04 -19.87 20.45
N HIS A 520 15.69 -20.69 21.30
CA HIS A 520 16.61 -21.73 20.83
C HIS A 520 15.90 -22.89 20.12
N PHE A 521 14.69 -23.28 20.55
CA PHE A 521 13.92 -24.36 19.93
C PHE A 521 13.28 -23.93 18.61
N THR A 522 12.80 -22.69 18.49
CA THR A 522 12.33 -22.13 17.21
C THR A 522 13.48 -21.82 16.26
N ALA A 523 14.66 -21.45 16.76
CA ALA A 523 15.87 -21.40 15.96
C ALA A 523 16.27 -22.80 15.48
N PHE A 524 16.21 -23.83 16.32
CA PHE A 524 16.54 -25.22 15.98
C PHE A 524 15.55 -25.88 15.00
N LEU A 525 14.25 -25.71 15.25
CA LEU A 525 13.17 -26.16 14.35
C LEU A 525 13.17 -25.35 13.05
N GLY A 526 13.49 -24.06 13.15
CA GLY A 526 13.71 -23.17 12.03
C GLY A 526 14.88 -23.63 11.17
N THR A 527 16.02 -23.98 11.77
CA THR A 527 17.18 -24.51 11.04
C THR A 527 16.90 -25.87 10.40
N THR A 528 16.16 -26.77 11.05
CA THR A 528 15.84 -28.09 10.48
C THR A 528 14.83 -28.01 9.34
N ILE A 529 13.77 -27.19 9.46
CA ILE A 529 12.84 -26.91 8.36
C ILE A 529 13.56 -26.17 7.22
N PHE A 530 14.47 -25.25 7.54
CA PHE A 530 15.24 -24.51 6.54
C PHE A 530 16.24 -25.40 5.80
N ILE A 531 16.93 -26.32 6.49
CA ILE A 531 17.79 -27.35 5.88
C ILE A 531 16.96 -28.26 4.97
N TYR A 532 15.76 -28.66 5.40
CA TYR A 532 14.86 -29.47 4.58
C TYR A 532 14.42 -28.75 3.30
N ILE A 533 14.07 -27.45 3.37
CA ILE A 533 13.71 -26.63 2.20
C ILE A 533 14.91 -26.39 1.27
N LEU A 534 16.11 -26.22 1.84
CA LEU A 534 17.36 -26.10 1.09
C LEU A 534 17.68 -27.39 0.32
N LEU A 535 17.60 -28.54 0.98
CA LEU A 535 17.82 -29.85 0.36
C LEU A 535 16.77 -30.13 -0.73
N TYR A 536 15.50 -29.79 -0.49
CA TYR A 536 14.44 -29.96 -1.49
C TYR A 536 14.65 -29.06 -2.73
N SER A 537 15.17 -27.85 -2.55
CA SER A 537 15.47 -26.92 -3.66
C SER A 537 16.70 -27.34 -4.49
N PHE A 538 17.62 -28.11 -3.90
CA PHE A 538 18.75 -28.71 -4.62
C PHE A 538 18.34 -29.95 -5.42
N CYS A 539 17.36 -30.74 -4.93
CA CYS A 539 16.84 -31.91 -5.64
C CYS A 539 15.84 -31.60 -6.76
N THR A 540 15.41 -30.34 -6.93
CA THR A 540 14.39 -29.94 -7.92
C THR A 540 14.93 -28.97 -8.99
N ARG A 541 16.26 -28.90 -9.17
CA ARG A 541 16.87 -28.26 -10.33
C ARG A 541 16.97 -29.19 -11.52
#